data_AF-A0A962TZ54-F1
#
_entry.id   AF-A0A962TZ54-F1
#
_cell.length_a   1.000
_cell.length_b   1.000
_cell.length_c   1.000
_cell.angle_alpha   90.00
_cell.angle_beta   90.00
_cell.angle_gamma   90.00
#
_symmetry.space_group_name_H-M   'P 1'
#
loop_
_entity.id
_entity.type
_entity.pdbx_description
1 polymer ?
#
loop_
_entity_poly.entity_id
_entity_poly.type
_entity_poly.pdbx_seq_one_letter_code
_entity_poly.pdbx_strand_id
1 'polypeptide(L)'
;APTVVLDADPQRSSLQWRDLAEREDAVPVVDAVDQVDEAIRGARTHHRYVVVDCPPSVHAVQTEQVLASCDIALIPVQPSPLDIWATVHIEDKVGDVRRVNPDLRAVLVINQLEPRTKLSQLMHQALAELGLPAAQTAIRRRVVYRSSVLEGRTVMDLGSQGAAAADEIRQLIEEVLSV
;
A
#
# COMPACT_ATOMS: atom_id res chain seq x y z
N ALA A 1 -9.98 -12.67 7.66
CA ALA A 1 -9.21 -13.83 7.17
C ALA A 1 -7.80 -13.74 7.71
N PRO A 2 -7.04 -14.84 7.84
CA PRO A 2 -5.66 -14.80 8.32
C PRO A 2 -4.81 -13.89 7.41
N THR A 3 -4.20 -12.86 8.00
CA THR A 3 -3.41 -11.84 7.30
C THR A 3 -2.10 -11.62 8.05
N VAL A 4 -1.01 -11.43 7.31
CA VAL A 4 0.30 -11.04 7.85
C VAL A 4 0.88 -9.88 7.04
N VAL A 5 1.61 -9.00 7.72
CA VAL A 5 2.42 -7.95 7.09
C VAL A 5 3.88 -8.39 7.10
N LEU A 6 4.56 -8.30 5.97
CA LEU A 6 6.00 -8.47 5.83
C LEU A 6 6.61 -7.08 5.64
N ASP A 7 7.47 -6.66 6.56
CA ASP A 7 8.19 -5.39 6.47
C ASP A 7 9.50 -5.61 5.71
N ALA A 8 9.52 -5.21 4.44
CA ALA A 8 10.70 -5.31 3.57
C ALA A 8 11.44 -3.97 3.43
N ASP A 9 10.96 -2.90 4.08
CA ASP A 9 11.64 -1.61 4.09
C ASP A 9 12.80 -1.64 5.10
N PRO A 10 14.04 -1.30 4.72
CA PRO A 10 15.16 -1.14 5.65
C PRO A 10 14.89 -0.23 6.86
N GLN A 11 13.92 0.69 6.78
CA GLN A 11 13.51 1.54 7.91
C GLN A 11 12.71 0.79 8.99
N ARG A 12 12.13 -0.36 8.66
CA ARG A 12 11.39 -1.24 9.59
C ARG A 12 10.27 -0.51 10.34
N SER A 13 9.59 0.40 9.65
CA SER A 13 8.60 1.29 10.28
C SER A 13 7.32 0.56 10.66
N SER A 14 6.93 -0.48 9.91
CA SER A 14 5.78 -1.31 10.22
C SER A 14 6.06 -2.19 11.44
N LEU A 15 7.29 -2.69 11.60
CA LEU A 15 7.72 -3.39 12.82
C LEU A 15 7.67 -2.48 14.05
N GLN A 16 8.25 -1.27 13.95
CA GLN A 16 8.20 -0.30 15.04
C GLN A 16 6.76 0.06 15.43
N TRP A 17 5.87 0.22 14.44
CA TRP A 17 4.44 0.44 14.70
C TRP A 17 3.81 -0.74 15.46
N ARG A 18 4.16 -1.99 15.10
CA ARG A 18 3.64 -3.17 15.78
C ARG A 18 4.16 -3.30 17.22
N ASP A 19 5.39 -2.91 17.48
CA ASP A 19 5.99 -2.92 18.82
C ASP A 19 5.28 -1.95 19.78
N LEU A 20 4.71 -0.86 19.26
CA LEU A 20 3.89 0.08 20.03
C LEU A 20 2.50 -0.49 20.38
N ALA A 21 2.04 -1.52 19.67
CA ALA A 21 0.69 -2.04 19.83
C ALA A 21 0.60 -2.98 21.05
N GLU A 22 -0.02 -2.52 22.13
CA GLU A 22 -0.18 -3.25 23.40
C GLU A 22 -1.22 -4.39 23.37
N ARG A 23 -1.58 -4.89 22.18
CA ARG A 23 -2.64 -5.88 22.00
C ARG A 23 -2.19 -7.11 21.22
N GLU A 24 -2.59 -8.28 21.69
CA GLU A 24 -2.23 -9.57 21.09
C GLU A 24 -3.00 -9.84 19.78
N ASP A 25 -4.18 -9.23 19.59
CA ASP A 25 -5.04 -9.41 18.42
C ASP A 25 -4.69 -8.50 17.23
N ALA A 26 -3.66 -7.66 17.35
CA ALA A 26 -3.17 -6.86 16.22
C ALA A 26 -2.54 -7.75 15.14
N VAL A 27 -2.62 -7.28 13.89
CA VAL A 27 -2.05 -7.98 12.73
C VAL A 27 -0.56 -8.29 12.97
N PRO A 28 -0.10 -9.52 12.72
CA PRO A 28 1.31 -9.83 12.86
C PRO A 28 2.12 -9.09 11.79
N VAL A 29 3.26 -8.55 12.21
CA VAL A 29 4.27 -7.94 11.33
C VAL A 29 5.57 -8.72 11.48
N VAL A 30 6.20 -9.09 10.36
CA VAL A 30 7.41 -9.91 10.31
C VAL A 30 8.49 -9.18 9.52
N ASP A 31 9.72 -9.21 10.02
CA ASP A 31 10.90 -8.69 9.33
C ASP A 31 11.20 -9.50 8.07
N ALA A 32 11.26 -8.83 6.92
CA ALA A 32 11.51 -9.43 5.62
C ALA A 32 12.59 -8.69 4.81
N VAL A 33 13.30 -7.73 5.42
CA VAL A 33 14.23 -6.81 4.72
C VAL A 33 15.28 -7.54 3.88
N ASP A 34 15.86 -8.61 4.42
CA ASP A 34 16.96 -9.35 3.78
C ASP A 34 16.52 -10.60 3.02
N GLN A 35 15.26 -11.03 3.19
CA GLN A 35 14.78 -12.35 2.75
C GLN A 35 13.32 -12.34 2.28
N VAL A 36 12.92 -11.28 1.58
CA VAL A 36 11.52 -11.05 1.18
C VAL A 36 10.91 -12.21 0.39
N ASP A 37 11.67 -12.83 -0.52
CA ASP A 37 11.20 -13.97 -1.32
C ASP A 37 10.87 -15.21 -0.45
N GLU A 38 11.72 -15.50 0.54
CA GLU A 38 11.49 -16.61 1.46
C GLU A 38 10.33 -16.32 2.41
N ALA A 39 10.26 -15.09 2.93
CA ALA A 39 9.20 -14.63 3.80
C ALA A 39 7.83 -14.71 3.09
N ILE A 40 7.73 -14.29 1.83
CA ILE A 40 6.52 -14.41 1.01
C ILE A 40 6.13 -15.88 0.85
N ARG A 41 7.07 -16.75 0.44
CA ARG A 41 6.78 -18.18 0.26
C ARG A 41 6.27 -18.84 1.53
N GLY A 42 6.91 -18.57 2.66
CA GLY A 42 6.49 -19.09 3.97
C GLY A 42 5.10 -18.57 4.37
N ALA A 43 4.90 -17.25 4.28
CA ALA A 43 3.66 -16.59 4.69
C ALA A 43 2.42 -17.09 3.91
N ARG A 44 2.55 -17.29 2.60
CA ARG A 44 1.45 -17.75 1.72
C ARG A 44 0.91 -19.13 2.08
N THR A 45 1.66 -19.96 2.82
CA THR A 45 1.20 -21.30 3.24
C THR A 45 0.21 -21.26 4.41
N HIS A 46 0.25 -20.21 5.22
CA HIS A 46 -0.54 -20.11 6.46
C HIS A 46 -1.51 -18.93 6.47
N HIS A 47 -1.35 -17.96 5.56
CA HIS A 47 -2.14 -16.74 5.51
C HIS A 47 -2.90 -16.63 4.21
N ARG A 48 -4.15 -16.16 4.29
CA ARG A 48 -4.96 -15.87 3.10
C ARG A 48 -4.47 -14.60 2.41
N TYR A 49 -4.04 -13.61 3.19
CA TYR A 49 -3.52 -12.35 2.66
C TYR A 49 -2.11 -12.10 3.22
N VAL A 50 -1.19 -11.75 2.32
CA VAL A 50 0.18 -11.36 2.67
C VAL A 50 0.37 -9.95 2.13
N VAL A 51 0.54 -8.98 3.03
CA VAL A 51 0.81 -7.59 2.67
C VAL A 51 2.31 -7.37 2.81
N VAL A 52 2.97 -6.84 1.79
CA VAL A 52 4.41 -6.55 1.86
C VAL A 52 4.60 -5.03 1.85
N ASP A 53 5.12 -4.50 2.94
CA ASP A 53 5.52 -3.09 3.04
C ASP A 53 6.88 -2.93 2.36
N CYS A 54 6.91 -2.14 1.29
CA CYS A 54 8.07 -2.01 0.41
C CYS A 54 8.74 -0.66 0.59
N PRO A 55 10.07 -0.57 0.39
CA PRO A 55 10.74 0.72 0.40
C PRO A 55 10.19 1.66 -0.69
N PRO A 56 10.32 2.98 -0.52
CA PRO A 56 9.71 3.97 -1.41
C PRO A 56 10.27 3.97 -2.84
N SER A 57 11.41 3.30 -3.08
CA SER A 57 12.05 3.22 -4.38
C SER A 57 11.58 1.99 -5.15
N VAL A 58 11.09 2.19 -6.37
CA VAL A 58 10.77 1.11 -7.32
C VAL A 58 11.99 0.41 -7.89
N HIS A 59 13.19 0.98 -7.69
CA HIS A 59 14.47 0.40 -8.07
C HIS A 59 15.15 -0.35 -6.91
N ALA A 60 14.54 -0.36 -5.72
CA ALA A 60 15.04 -1.19 -4.64
C ALA A 60 14.87 -2.67 -5.00
N VAL A 61 15.90 -3.47 -4.74
CA VAL A 61 15.91 -4.91 -5.04
C VAL A 61 14.71 -5.61 -4.39
N GLN A 62 14.38 -5.22 -3.16
CA GLN A 62 13.21 -5.72 -2.44
C GLN A 62 11.92 -5.48 -3.20
N THR A 63 11.71 -4.26 -3.72
CA THR A 63 10.51 -3.91 -4.49
C THR A 63 10.41 -4.74 -5.77
N GLU A 64 11.52 -4.96 -6.47
CA GLU A 64 11.53 -5.79 -7.69
C GLU A 64 11.16 -7.25 -7.39
N GLN A 65 11.71 -7.82 -6.32
CA GLN A 65 11.40 -9.17 -5.84
C GLN A 65 9.92 -9.33 -5.45
N VAL A 66 9.38 -8.33 -4.75
CA VAL A 66 7.96 -8.31 -4.37
C VAL A 66 7.07 -8.24 -5.61
N LEU A 67 7.33 -7.33 -6.55
CA LEU A 67 6.54 -7.21 -7.77
C LEU A 67 6.57 -8.50 -8.61
N ALA A 68 7.69 -9.21 -8.63
CA ALA A 68 7.82 -10.49 -9.32
C ALA A 68 7.02 -11.64 -8.68
N SER A 69 6.55 -11.48 -7.44
CA SER A 69 5.92 -12.56 -6.66
C SER A 69 4.52 -12.22 -6.13
N CYS A 70 4.09 -10.96 -6.18
CA CYS A 70 2.80 -10.53 -5.67
C CYS A 70 1.68 -10.65 -6.71
N ASP A 71 0.45 -10.82 -6.21
CA ASP A 71 -0.76 -10.92 -7.04
C ASP A 71 -1.32 -9.52 -7.39
N ILE A 72 -1.13 -8.55 -6.49
CA ILE A 72 -1.57 -7.15 -6.65
C ILE A 72 -0.51 -6.21 -6.07
N ALA A 73 -0.09 -5.23 -6.87
CA ALA A 73 0.72 -4.10 -6.45
C ALA A 73 -0.16 -2.85 -6.27
N LEU A 74 -0.23 -2.35 -5.04
CA LEU A 74 -0.83 -1.04 -4.75
C LEU A 74 0.26 0.02 -4.77
N ILE A 75 0.11 1.04 -5.61
CA ILE A 75 1.10 2.08 -5.81
C ILE A 75 0.53 3.40 -5.27
N PRO A 76 0.93 3.84 -4.06
CA PRO A 76 0.47 5.10 -3.50
C PRO A 76 1.01 6.29 -4.30
N VAL A 77 0.12 7.20 -4.71
CA VAL A 77 0.48 8.43 -5.45
C VAL A 77 -0.11 9.63 -4.73
N GLN A 78 0.71 10.63 -4.41
CA GLN A 78 0.21 11.88 -3.82
C GLN A 78 -0.26 12.85 -4.91
N PRO A 79 -1.20 13.76 -4.60
CA PRO A 79 -1.59 14.83 -5.52
C PRO A 79 -0.49 15.88 -5.57
N SER A 80 0.62 15.56 -6.23
CA SER A 80 1.75 16.44 -6.49
C SER A 80 2.26 16.22 -7.92
N PRO A 81 2.74 17.27 -8.63
CA PRO A 81 3.24 17.09 -10.00
C PRO A 81 4.43 16.13 -10.08
N LEU A 82 5.30 16.14 -9.07
CA LEU A 82 6.47 15.25 -9.02
C LEU A 82 6.06 13.79 -8.88
N ASP A 83 5.08 13.51 -8.02
CA ASP A 83 4.56 12.15 -7.84
C ASP A 83 3.86 11.65 -9.11
N ILE A 84 3.05 12.50 -9.76
CA ILE A 84 2.42 12.16 -11.05
C ILE A 84 3.48 11.85 -12.10
N TRP A 85 4.54 12.65 -12.23
CA TRP A 85 5.61 12.33 -13.18
C TRP A 85 6.36 11.05 -12.85
N ALA A 86 6.56 10.75 -11.56
CA ALA A 86 7.19 9.52 -11.13
C ALA A 86 6.35 8.28 -11.52
N THR A 87 5.02 8.39 -11.58
CA THR A 87 4.16 7.25 -11.98
C THR A 87 4.43 6.72 -13.39
N VAL A 88 4.92 7.56 -14.31
CA VAL A 88 5.29 7.13 -15.67
C VAL A 88 6.41 6.09 -15.62
N HIS A 89 7.42 6.29 -14.77
CA HIS A 89 8.49 5.31 -14.58
C HIS A 89 7.99 4.02 -13.91
N ILE A 90 6.94 4.12 -13.10
CA ILE A 90 6.32 2.95 -12.47
C ILE A 90 5.59 2.10 -13.51
N GLU A 91 4.93 2.73 -14.49
CA GLU A 91 4.30 2.03 -15.61
C GLU A 91 5.31 1.19 -16.39
N ASP A 92 6.43 1.77 -16.79
CA ASP A 92 7.51 1.06 -17.49
C ASP A 92 8.00 -0.14 -16.65
N LYS A 93 8.23 0.09 -15.34
CA LYS A 93 8.72 -0.94 -14.44
C LYS A 93 7.73 -2.10 -14.26
N VAL A 94 6.43 -1.79 -14.12
CA VAL A 94 5.38 -2.80 -14.07
C VAL A 94 5.33 -3.58 -15.37
N GLY A 95 5.52 -2.91 -16.52
CA GLY A 95 5.64 -3.56 -17.83
C GLY A 95 6.79 -4.57 -17.90
N ASP A 96 7.96 -4.19 -17.40
CA ASP A 96 9.12 -5.09 -17.33
C ASP A 96 8.88 -6.29 -16.41
N VAL A 97 8.30 -6.06 -15.22
CA VAL A 97 8.02 -7.14 -14.27
C VAL A 97 6.96 -8.10 -14.82
N ARG A 98 5.97 -7.62 -15.56
CA ARG A 98 4.95 -8.47 -16.21
C ARG A 98 5.53 -9.49 -17.19
N ARG A 99 6.77 -9.31 -17.65
CA ARG A 99 7.48 -10.33 -18.44
C ARG A 99 7.82 -11.58 -17.63
N VAL A 100 7.95 -11.45 -16.31
CA VAL A 100 8.28 -12.52 -15.36
C VAL A 100 7.06 -12.92 -14.52
N ASN A 101 6.17 -11.96 -14.21
CA ASN A 101 4.90 -12.16 -13.50
C ASN A 101 3.71 -11.65 -14.35
N PRO A 102 3.25 -12.41 -15.36
CA PRO A 102 2.23 -11.96 -16.30
C PRO A 102 0.88 -11.62 -15.66
N ASP A 103 0.58 -12.24 -14.53
CA ASP A 103 -0.67 -12.07 -13.80
C ASP A 103 -0.64 -10.87 -12.83
N LEU A 104 0.48 -10.13 -12.77
CA LEU A 104 0.63 -8.96 -11.90
C LEU A 104 -0.40 -7.87 -12.25
N ARG A 105 -1.28 -7.62 -11.29
CA ARG A 105 -2.18 -6.46 -11.30
C ARG A 105 -1.54 -5.31 -10.56
N ALA A 106 -1.48 -4.14 -11.19
CA ALA A 106 -0.95 -2.93 -10.57
C ALA A 106 -2.04 -1.87 -10.57
N VAL A 107 -2.26 -1.24 -9.42
CA VAL A 107 -3.32 -0.24 -9.22
C VAL A 107 -2.72 0.99 -8.55
N LEU A 108 -2.92 2.16 -9.15
CA LEU A 108 -2.56 3.43 -8.55
C LEU A 108 -3.58 3.79 -7.47
N VAL A 109 -3.11 4.16 -6.28
CA VAL A 109 -3.95 4.56 -5.16
C VAL A 109 -3.65 6.02 -4.82
N ILE A 110 -4.63 6.89 -5.03
CA ILE A 110 -4.48 8.30 -4.63
C ILE A 110 -4.39 8.36 -3.11
N ASN A 111 -3.26 8.82 -2.60
CA ASN A 111 -2.96 8.92 -1.17
C ASN A 111 -2.79 10.38 -0.74
N GLN A 112 -3.13 10.67 0.51
CA GLN A 112 -3.11 12.01 1.10
C GLN A 112 -3.86 13.08 0.28
N LEU A 113 -5.01 12.71 -0.31
CA LEU A 113 -5.82 13.65 -1.07
C LEU A 113 -6.33 14.80 -0.20
N GLU A 114 -6.17 16.04 -0.67
CA GLU A 114 -6.73 17.24 -0.04
C GLU A 114 -7.87 17.80 -0.90
N PRO A 115 -9.16 17.52 -0.57
CA PRO A 115 -10.28 17.73 -1.51
C PRO A 115 -10.49 19.17 -2.03
N ARG A 116 -9.89 20.16 -1.37
CA ARG A 116 -10.09 21.59 -1.67
C ARG A 116 -9.02 22.18 -2.60
N THR A 117 -8.07 21.39 -3.09
CA THR A 117 -7.05 21.88 -4.01
C THR A 117 -7.49 21.67 -5.47
N LYS A 118 -7.05 22.56 -6.36
CA LYS A 118 -7.25 22.38 -7.81
C LYS A 118 -6.63 21.07 -8.31
N LEU A 119 -5.48 20.70 -7.74
CA LEU A 119 -4.75 19.51 -8.13
C LEU A 119 -5.53 18.23 -7.78
N SER A 120 -6.20 18.19 -6.63
CA SER A 120 -7.08 17.08 -6.26
C SER A 120 -8.24 16.88 -7.22
N GLN A 121 -8.79 17.96 -7.79
CA GLN A 121 -9.88 17.88 -8.78
C GLN A 121 -9.41 17.31 -10.12
N LEU A 122 -8.15 17.56 -10.48
CA LEU A 122 -7.55 17.10 -11.73
C LEU A 122 -6.89 15.72 -11.58
N MET A 123 -6.72 15.21 -10.35
CA MET A 123 -5.93 14.00 -10.10
C MET A 123 -6.48 12.78 -10.82
N HIS A 124 -7.79 12.52 -10.74
CA HIS A 124 -8.39 11.38 -11.43
C HIS A 124 -8.26 11.49 -12.95
N GLN A 125 -8.30 12.69 -13.51
CA GLN A 125 -8.11 12.92 -14.94
C GLN A 125 -6.65 12.67 -15.34
N ALA A 126 -5.70 13.21 -14.57
CA ALA A 126 -4.27 13.00 -14.81
C ALA A 126 -3.88 11.53 -14.72
N LEU A 127 -4.41 10.78 -13.75
CA LEU A 127 -4.15 9.35 -13.63
C LEU A 127 -4.85 8.52 -14.72
N ALA A 128 -5.97 8.99 -15.27
CA ALA A 128 -6.66 8.30 -16.36
C ALA A 128 -5.90 8.36 -17.69
N GLU A 129 -4.91 9.26 -17.83
CA GLU A 129 -4.02 9.31 -18.99
C GLU A 129 -2.86 8.30 -18.92
N LEU A 130 -2.65 7.67 -17.77
CA LEU A 130 -1.60 6.67 -17.56
C LEU A 130 -2.07 5.27 -17.98
N GLY A 131 -1.14 4.38 -18.34
CA GLY A 131 -1.48 3.00 -18.71
C GLY A 131 -1.77 2.06 -17.53
N LEU A 132 -1.78 2.59 -16.30
CA LEU A 132 -2.14 1.84 -15.09
C LEU A 132 -3.52 2.27 -14.57
N PRO A 133 -4.40 1.33 -14.18
CA PRO A 133 -5.68 1.68 -13.58
C PRO A 133 -5.47 2.37 -12.24
N ALA A 134 -6.26 3.40 -11.97
CA ALA A 134 -6.34 4.05 -10.66
C ALA A 134 -7.59 3.59 -9.90
N ALA A 135 -7.44 3.38 -8.59
CA ALA A 135 -8.57 3.14 -7.71
C ALA A 135 -9.50 4.36 -7.71
N GLN A 136 -10.81 4.11 -7.72
CA GLN A 136 -11.84 5.11 -7.50
C GLN A 136 -11.77 5.66 -6.08
N THR A 137 -11.44 4.80 -5.12
CA THR A 137 -11.30 5.18 -3.73
C THR A 137 -9.98 5.91 -3.50
N ALA A 138 -10.06 7.17 -3.08
CA ALA A 138 -8.90 7.97 -2.68
C ALA A 138 -8.78 8.05 -1.15
N ILE A 139 -7.55 7.89 -0.63
CA ILE A 139 -7.25 8.05 0.79
C ILE A 139 -6.97 9.51 1.08
N ARG A 140 -7.78 10.13 1.95
CA ARG A 140 -7.64 11.56 2.24
C ARG A 140 -6.56 11.83 3.28
N ARG A 141 -5.96 13.02 3.20
CA ARG A 141 -5.07 13.50 4.25
C ARG A 141 -5.87 13.76 5.52
N ARG A 142 -5.62 12.96 6.57
CA ARG A 142 -6.31 13.07 7.86
C ARG A 142 -5.31 12.94 9.01
N VAL A 143 -5.52 13.73 10.08
CA VAL A 143 -4.67 13.69 11.28
C VAL A 143 -4.74 12.33 11.98
N VAL A 144 -5.88 11.65 11.88
CA VAL A 144 -6.15 10.37 12.56
C VAL A 144 -5.20 9.24 12.17
N TYR A 145 -4.63 9.27 10.95
CA TYR A 145 -3.60 8.32 10.54
C TYR A 145 -2.34 8.49 11.41
N ARG A 146 -1.90 9.73 11.65
CA ARG A 146 -0.71 10.00 12.47
C ARG A 146 -0.94 9.63 13.93
N SER A 147 -2.11 9.99 14.48
CA SER A 147 -2.42 9.64 15.88
C SER A 147 -2.53 8.12 16.06
N SER A 148 -3.10 7.39 15.10
CA SER A 148 -3.18 5.92 15.18
C SER A 148 -1.80 5.26 15.23
N VAL A 149 -0.85 5.73 14.42
CA VAL A 149 0.51 5.17 14.38
C VAL A 149 1.23 5.36 15.71
N LEU A 150 1.09 6.53 16.35
CA LEU A 150 1.71 6.81 17.65
C LEU A 150 1.20 5.91 18.79
N GLU A 151 0.03 5.31 18.62
CA GLU A 151 -0.58 4.41 19.60
C GLU A 151 -0.45 2.92 19.20
N GLY A 152 0.29 2.59 18.13
CA GLY A 152 0.34 1.22 17.60
C GLY A 152 -1.02 0.71 17.10
N ARG A 153 -1.92 1.62 16.71
CA ARG A 153 -3.29 1.32 16.31
C ARG A 153 -3.50 1.58 14.83
N THR A 154 -4.60 1.07 14.32
CA THR A 154 -5.12 1.43 12.99
C THR A 154 -6.25 2.45 13.14
N VAL A 155 -6.63 3.10 12.03
CA VAL A 155 -7.82 3.96 12.00
C VAL A 155 -9.13 3.21 12.30
N MET A 156 -9.13 1.88 12.13
CA MET A 156 -10.28 1.03 12.47
C MET A 156 -10.51 0.97 13.99
N ASP A 157 -9.46 1.15 14.77
CA ASP A 157 -9.52 1.06 16.23
C ASP A 157 -10.03 2.34 16.90
N LEU A 158 -10.02 3.48 16.19
CA LEU A 158 -10.28 4.80 16.77
C LEU A 158 -11.78 5.16 16.93
N GLY A 159 -12.69 4.21 16.69
CA GLY A 159 -14.13 4.43 16.82
C GLY A 159 -14.63 5.60 15.95
N SER A 160 -15.46 6.48 16.53
CA SER A 160 -16.06 7.61 15.81
C SER A 160 -15.03 8.60 15.24
N GLN A 161 -13.86 8.73 15.87
CA GLN A 161 -12.79 9.60 15.38
C GLN A 161 -12.17 9.05 14.09
N GLY A 162 -12.04 7.73 13.99
CA GLY A 162 -11.48 7.04 12.82
C GLY A 162 -12.49 6.70 11.73
N ALA A 163 -13.80 6.77 12.00
CA ALA A 163 -14.85 6.22 11.14
C ALA A 163 -14.70 6.58 9.66
N ALA A 164 -14.54 7.86 9.33
CA ALA A 164 -14.40 8.27 7.93
C ALA A 164 -13.10 7.78 7.24
N ALA A 165 -12.00 7.64 7.99
CA ALA A 165 -10.76 7.07 7.47
C ALA A 165 -10.87 5.55 7.31
N ALA A 166 -11.50 4.89 8.29
CA ALA A 166 -11.80 3.47 8.27
C ALA A 166 -12.70 3.10 7.08
N ASP A 167 -13.71 3.92 6.76
CA ASP A 167 -14.59 3.70 5.63
C ASP A 167 -13.86 3.83 4.28
N GLU A 168 -12.97 4.82 4.13
CA GLU A 168 -12.09 4.95 2.95
C GLU A 168 -11.20 3.71 2.77
N ILE A 169 -10.59 3.21 3.85
CA ILE A 169 -9.76 2.01 3.79
C ILE A 169 -10.58 0.75 3.46
N ARG A 170 -11.80 0.60 4.02
CA ARG A 170 -12.69 -0.52 3.68
C ARG A 170 -13.10 -0.50 2.21
N GLN A 171 -13.50 0.66 1.69
CA GLN A 171 -13.87 0.82 0.28
C GLN A 171 -12.70 0.46 -0.65
N LEU A 172 -11.47 0.89 -0.31
CA LEU A 172 -10.30 0.53 -1.08
C LEU A 172 -10.03 -0.98 -1.04
N ILE A 173 -10.15 -1.62 0.14
CA ILE A 173 -9.98 -3.07 0.27
C ILE A 173 -11.02 -3.82 -0.56
N GLU A 174 -12.30 -3.43 -0.50
CA GLU A 174 -13.37 -4.03 -1.30
C GLU A 174 -13.13 -3.86 -2.79
N GLU A 175 -12.76 -2.66 -3.22
CA GLU A 175 -12.40 -2.36 -4.61
C GLU A 175 -11.26 -3.27 -5.08
N VAL A 176 -10.15 -3.33 -4.35
CA VAL A 176 -8.96 -4.12 -4.72
C VAL A 176 -9.24 -5.63 -4.74
N LEU A 177 -10.08 -6.14 -3.84
CA LEU A 177 -10.38 -7.57 -3.75
C LEU A 177 -11.52 -8.03 -4.67
N SER A 178 -12.28 -7.10 -5.25
CA SER A 178 -13.40 -7.40 -6.16
C SER A 178 -13.02 -7.44 -7.63
N VAL A 179 -11.82 -6.95 -7.97
CA VAL A 179 -11.22 -7.02 -9.31
C VAL A 179 -10.66 -8.41 -9.57
#